data_AF-A0A200QE18-F1
#
_entry.id   AF-A0A200QE18-F1
#
_cell.length_a   1.000
_cell.length_b   1.000
_cell.length_c   1.000
_cell.angle_alpha   90.00
_cell.angle_beta   90.00
_cell.angle_gamma   90.00
#
_symmetry.space_group_name_H-M   'P 1'
#
loop_
_entity.id
_entity.type
_entity.pdbx_description
1 polymer ?
#
loop_
_entity_poly.entity_id
_entity_poly.type
_entity_poly.pdbx_seq_one_letter_code
_entity_poly.pdbx_strand_id
1 'polypeptide(L)'
;MAKQSVGWNASQKRWLLMLLLIFSISTLIVFIVRPAFDSCDRQHYGVTTDTQIHLTTTIENLPNPLDFMKSKLVLLVSHELSLSGGPLLLMELAFLLRSVGAKVVWITNQKPTEEDQVIYSLEHKMLDRGVQVLPAKGQEAVDTALKADMVVLNTAVAGKWLDAVLKEDVSHVLPKVLWWIHEMRGHYFKVEYVKHLPIVAGAMIDSHTTAEYWKNRTRERLGIRMPQTYVVHLGNSKELMEVAEDSVAKRVLREHVRESLGVLNEDILFAIINSVSRGKGQDLFLRSFHESLQLIQDQKLQVPFLHAVIVGSDMNAQTKFEMELRKFVTEKGLQDRVHFVNKTLAVAPYLAAIDVLVQNSQARGECFGRITIEAMAFQLPVLGTAAGGTTEIVVNGSTGLLHPVGKEGVTPLAKNIVRLATHVERRLTMGKKGYERVKERFMERHMAHRIASVLKEVLQKAKSNPHS
;
A
#
# COMPACT_ATOMS: atom_id res chain seq x y z
N MET A 1 27.85 -59.98 -8.62
CA MET A 1 28.19 -59.97 -7.19
C MET A 1 27.72 -58.64 -6.60
N ALA A 2 26.55 -58.65 -5.95
CA ALA A 2 26.37 -58.41 -4.51
C ALA A 2 26.70 -56.94 -4.11
N LYS A 3 25.67 -56.09 -3.93
CA LYS A 3 24.91 -55.80 -2.68
C LYS A 3 25.70 -54.99 -1.64
N GLN A 4 25.23 -53.77 -1.38
CA GLN A 4 25.09 -53.09 -0.06
C GLN A 4 24.32 -51.78 -0.31
N SER A 5 22.98 -51.73 -0.21
CA SER A 5 22.13 -51.58 0.99
C SER A 5 22.16 -50.18 1.63
N VAL A 6 21.18 -49.40 1.20
CA VAL A 6 20.31 -48.47 1.96
C VAL A 6 20.46 -48.51 3.49
N GLY A 7 20.60 -47.32 4.07
CA GLY A 7 20.31 -47.01 5.47
C GLY A 7 19.68 -45.62 5.58
N TRP A 8 18.53 -45.40 4.94
CA TRP A 8 17.78 -44.14 5.07
C TRP A 8 17.09 -44.11 6.43
N ASN A 9 17.59 -43.25 7.32
CA ASN A 9 17.35 -43.31 8.76
C ASN A 9 15.93 -42.84 9.13
N ALA A 10 15.15 -43.69 9.82
CA ALA A 10 13.78 -43.40 10.27
C ALA A 10 13.68 -42.18 11.22
N SER A 11 14.82 -41.78 11.82
CA SER A 11 14.96 -40.59 12.67
C SER A 11 14.76 -39.27 11.91
N GLN A 12 15.24 -39.15 10.66
CA GLN A 12 15.09 -37.93 9.86
C GLN A 12 13.65 -37.69 9.40
N LYS A 13 12.89 -38.76 9.11
CA LYS A 13 11.46 -38.64 8.75
C LYS A 13 10.62 -38.16 9.94
N ARG A 14 10.93 -38.57 11.17
CA ARG A 14 10.26 -38.05 12.39
C ARG A 14 10.54 -36.57 12.63
N TRP A 15 11.75 -36.10 12.35
CA TRP A 15 12.11 -34.67 12.47
C TRP A 15 11.41 -33.79 11.42
N LEU A 16 11.32 -34.26 10.17
CA LEU A 16 10.58 -33.57 9.11
C LEU A 16 9.06 -33.56 9.37
N LEU A 17 8.50 -34.64 9.92
CA LEU A 17 7.10 -34.69 10.35
C LEU A 17 6.80 -33.79 11.55
N MET A 18 7.73 -33.67 12.52
CA MET A 18 7.59 -32.70 13.61
C MET A 18 7.73 -31.25 13.13
N LEU A 19 8.63 -30.95 12.20
CA LEU A 19 8.73 -29.62 11.58
C LEU A 19 7.46 -29.25 10.81
N LEU A 20 6.88 -30.18 10.05
CA LEU A 20 5.60 -29.97 9.36
C LEU A 20 4.42 -29.80 10.33
N LEU A 21 4.44 -30.46 11.49
CA LEU A 21 3.46 -30.25 12.56
C LEU A 21 3.64 -28.87 13.24
N ILE A 22 4.87 -28.40 13.42
CA ILE A 22 5.15 -27.06 13.96
C ILE A 22 4.71 -25.95 12.98
N PHE A 23 4.84 -26.19 11.67
CA PHE A 23 4.31 -25.31 10.62
C PHE A 23 2.76 -25.33 10.51
N SER A 24 2.09 -26.40 10.94
CA SER A 24 0.61 -26.43 11.00
C SER A 24 0.05 -25.85 12.30
N ILE A 25 0.81 -25.88 13.40
CA ILE A 25 0.41 -25.27 14.67
C ILE A 25 0.63 -23.74 14.63
N SER A 26 1.62 -23.23 13.89
CA SER A 26 1.82 -21.78 13.72
C SER A 26 0.72 -21.10 12.90
N THR A 27 0.12 -21.81 11.95
CA THR A 27 -1.10 -21.35 11.26
C THR A 27 -2.33 -21.42 12.16
N LEU A 28 -2.40 -22.39 13.09
CA LEU A 28 -3.53 -22.53 14.03
C LEU A 28 -3.55 -21.43 15.13
N ILE A 29 -2.39 -20.99 15.61
CA ILE A 29 -2.31 -19.90 16.61
C ILE A 29 -2.83 -18.57 16.03
N VAL A 30 -2.63 -18.33 14.73
CA VAL A 30 -3.21 -17.16 14.02
C VAL A 30 -4.75 -17.26 13.91
N PHE A 31 -5.32 -18.47 13.90
CA PHE A 31 -6.76 -18.69 13.91
C PHE A 31 -7.41 -18.63 15.30
N ILE A 32 -6.66 -18.82 16.38
CA ILE A 32 -7.19 -18.75 17.76
C ILE A 32 -7.18 -17.32 18.32
N VAL A 33 -6.27 -16.46 17.86
CA VAL A 33 -6.22 -15.06 18.34
C VAL A 33 -7.28 -14.17 17.67
N ARG A 34 -7.85 -14.58 16.53
CA ARG A 34 -8.84 -13.77 15.79
C ARG A 34 -10.26 -13.76 16.37
N PRO A 35 -10.80 -14.84 16.97
CA PRO A 35 -12.13 -14.83 17.59
C PRO A 35 -12.11 -14.32 19.03
N ALA A 36 -10.96 -14.36 19.73
CA ALA A 36 -10.87 -13.97 21.14
C ALA A 36 -11.03 -12.46 21.38
N PHE A 37 -10.93 -11.64 20.33
CA PHE A 37 -11.20 -10.20 20.40
C PHE A 37 -12.62 -9.80 19.96
N ASP A 38 -13.44 -10.74 19.48
CA ASP A 38 -14.79 -10.46 18.96
C ASP A 38 -15.93 -10.97 19.85
N SER A 39 -15.62 -11.42 21.08
CA SER A 39 -16.64 -11.77 22.07
C SER A 39 -16.22 -11.37 23.48
N CYS A 40 -16.58 -10.15 23.88
CA CYS A 40 -16.89 -9.85 25.27
C CYS A 40 -18.08 -8.89 25.30
N ASP A 41 -19.22 -9.48 25.66
CA ASP A 41 -20.43 -8.79 26.09
C ASP A 41 -20.10 -7.68 27.10
N ARG A 42 -20.70 -6.51 26.87
CA ARG A 42 -20.74 -5.43 27.85
C ARG A 42 -21.58 -5.86 29.05
N GLN A 43 -20.92 -6.32 30.12
CA GLN A 43 -21.50 -6.26 31.45
C GLN A 43 -20.85 -5.13 32.26
N HIS A 44 -21.68 -4.19 32.68
CA HIS A 44 -21.36 -3.12 33.61
C HIS A 44 -20.74 -3.67 34.89
N TYR A 45 -19.49 -3.31 35.17
CA TYR A 45 -18.96 -3.25 36.53
C TYR A 45 -18.40 -1.86 36.76
N GLY A 46 -19.07 -1.11 37.65
CA GLY A 46 -18.59 0.16 38.15
C GLY A 46 -17.45 -0.07 39.14
N VAL A 47 -16.30 0.52 38.86
CA VAL A 47 -15.26 0.78 39.86
C VAL A 47 -14.82 2.22 39.67
N THR A 48 -15.17 3.03 40.67
CA THR A 48 -14.76 4.42 40.84
C THR A 48 -13.31 4.48 41.30
N THR A 49 -12.45 5.10 40.50
CA THR A 49 -11.22 5.73 41.00
C THR A 49 -10.99 7.03 40.22
N ASP A 50 -11.31 8.14 40.88
CA ASP A 50 -10.91 9.49 40.51
C ASP A 50 -9.38 9.62 40.52
N THR A 51 -8.78 10.08 39.41
CA THR A 51 -7.84 11.23 39.37
C THR A 51 -7.29 11.47 37.96
N GLN A 52 -7.82 12.53 37.32
CA GLN A 52 -7.19 13.48 36.40
C GLN A 52 -6.04 13.02 35.46
N ILE A 53 -6.37 12.88 34.16
CA ILE A 53 -5.72 13.64 33.08
C ILE A 53 -6.83 14.06 32.08
N HIS A 54 -7.31 15.29 32.19
CA HIS A 54 -8.24 15.91 31.25
C HIS A 54 -7.48 16.33 29.98
N LEU A 55 -7.55 15.55 28.89
CA LEU A 55 -7.32 16.03 27.51
C LEU A 55 -7.57 14.93 26.45
N THR A 56 -8.75 14.30 26.37
CA THR A 56 -9.06 13.39 25.22
C THR A 56 -10.54 13.05 24.95
N THR A 57 -11.54 13.76 25.48
CA THR A 57 -12.96 13.30 25.38
C THR A 57 -13.88 14.16 24.49
N THR A 58 -13.39 14.70 23.36
CA THR A 58 -14.24 15.50 22.44
C THR A 58 -14.33 15.01 21.00
N ILE A 59 -13.71 13.88 20.61
CA ILE A 59 -13.70 13.43 19.19
C ILE A 59 -14.73 12.32 18.89
N GLU A 60 -15.30 11.64 19.89
CA GLU A 60 -16.13 10.44 19.67
C GLU A 60 -17.55 10.68 19.12
N ASN A 61 -17.98 11.92 18.85
CA ASN A 61 -19.34 12.24 18.37
C ASN A 61 -19.40 13.03 17.05
N LEU A 62 -18.32 13.06 16.26
CA LEU A 62 -18.40 13.66 14.92
C LEU A 62 -19.16 12.71 13.97
N PRO A 63 -20.20 13.19 13.25
CA PRO A 63 -20.92 12.37 12.29
C PRO A 63 -19.97 11.87 11.21
N ASN A 64 -20.21 10.66 10.69
CA ASN A 64 -19.35 10.10 9.67
C ASN A 64 -19.49 10.99 8.41
N PRO A 65 -18.37 11.50 7.84
CA PRO A 65 -18.44 12.42 6.72
C PRO A 65 -19.15 11.84 5.49
N LEU A 66 -19.27 10.50 5.40
CA LEU A 66 -19.93 9.76 4.32
C LEU A 66 -21.40 9.44 4.59
N ASP A 67 -22.01 9.86 5.69
CA ASP A 67 -23.41 9.50 6.03
C ASP A 67 -24.45 9.85 4.95
N PHE A 68 -24.18 10.88 4.13
CA PHE A 68 -25.03 11.26 2.99
C PHE A 68 -25.07 10.21 1.86
N MET A 69 -24.18 9.21 1.89
CA MET A 69 -24.16 8.08 0.95
C MET A 69 -25.13 6.96 1.36
N LYS A 70 -25.79 7.06 2.51
CA LYS A 70 -26.76 6.06 2.95
C LYS A 70 -27.80 5.79 1.86
N SER A 71 -28.04 4.50 1.59
CA SER A 71 -28.96 4.01 0.56
C SER A 71 -28.62 4.33 -0.90
N LYS A 72 -27.53 5.07 -1.17
CA LYS A 72 -27.04 5.33 -2.53
C LYS A 72 -26.45 4.08 -3.16
N LEU A 73 -26.70 3.89 -4.45
CA LEU A 73 -26.10 2.81 -5.23
C LEU A 73 -24.79 3.30 -5.87
N VAL A 74 -23.67 2.70 -5.47
CA VAL A 74 -22.35 2.98 -6.01
C VAL A 74 -21.85 1.75 -6.75
N LEU A 75 -21.53 1.92 -8.03
CA LEU A 75 -20.88 0.90 -8.85
C LEU A 75 -19.37 1.16 -8.87
N LEU A 76 -18.57 0.19 -8.44
CA LEU A 76 -17.12 0.23 -8.47
C LEU A 76 -16.63 -0.66 -9.61
N VAL A 77 -15.79 -0.13 -10.50
CA VAL A 77 -15.28 -0.86 -11.67
C VAL A 77 -13.78 -0.95 -11.58
N SER A 78 -13.25 -2.18 -11.54
CA SER A 78 -11.82 -2.46 -11.52
C SER A 78 -11.42 -3.37 -12.69
N HIS A 79 -10.15 -3.30 -13.07
CA HIS A 79 -9.59 -4.21 -14.07
C HIS A 79 -9.27 -5.61 -13.49
N GLU A 80 -9.11 -5.70 -12.18
CA GLU A 80 -8.80 -6.94 -11.45
C GLU A 80 -9.35 -6.90 -10.01
N LEU A 81 -9.42 -8.08 -9.38
CA LEU A 81 -9.69 -8.23 -7.95
C LEU A 81 -8.43 -8.75 -7.23
N SER A 82 -7.67 -7.85 -6.61
CA SER A 82 -6.41 -8.17 -5.94
C SER A 82 -6.23 -7.39 -4.63
N LEU A 83 -5.38 -7.90 -3.74
CA LEU A 83 -5.05 -7.25 -2.46
C LEU A 83 -3.81 -6.32 -2.57
N SER A 84 -3.63 -5.69 -3.72
CA SER A 84 -2.48 -4.80 -3.95
C SER A 84 -2.85 -3.58 -4.80
N GLY A 85 -2.08 -2.50 -4.67
CA GLY A 85 -2.23 -1.32 -5.53
C GLY A 85 -3.63 -0.67 -5.48
N GLY A 86 -4.12 -0.25 -6.65
CA GLY A 86 -5.44 0.39 -6.81
C GLY A 86 -6.63 -0.48 -6.38
N PRO A 87 -6.70 -1.78 -6.75
CA PRO A 87 -7.77 -2.67 -6.28
C PRO A 87 -7.95 -2.72 -4.76
N LEU A 88 -6.85 -2.71 -3.99
CA LEU A 88 -6.93 -2.63 -2.53
C LEU A 88 -7.59 -1.33 -2.05
N LEU A 89 -7.24 -0.19 -2.65
CA LEU A 89 -7.80 1.13 -2.30
C LEU A 89 -9.29 1.22 -2.66
N LEU A 90 -9.68 0.67 -3.81
CA LEU A 90 -11.08 0.61 -4.20
C LEU A 90 -11.89 -0.28 -3.22
N MET A 91 -11.29 -1.36 -2.71
CA MET A 91 -11.91 -2.22 -1.70
C MET A 91 -12.08 -1.50 -0.35
N GLU A 92 -11.11 -0.70 0.06
CA GLU A 92 -11.23 0.15 1.26
C GLU A 92 -12.37 1.16 1.12
N LEU A 93 -12.50 1.81 -0.05
CA LEU A 93 -13.65 2.68 -0.35
C LEU A 93 -14.98 1.90 -0.30
N ALA A 94 -15.02 0.69 -0.84
CA ALA A 94 -16.21 -0.16 -0.78
C ALA A 94 -16.65 -0.39 0.67
N PHE A 95 -15.71 -0.70 1.57
CA PHE A 95 -16.01 -0.92 2.99
C PHE A 95 -16.40 0.37 3.72
N LEU A 96 -15.77 1.51 3.41
CA LEU A 96 -16.16 2.81 3.93
C LEU A 96 -17.59 3.20 3.52
N LEU A 97 -18.00 2.89 2.30
CA LEU A 97 -19.35 3.14 1.81
C LEU A 97 -20.38 2.17 2.43
N ARG A 98 -20.00 0.90 2.61
CA ARG A 98 -20.86 -0.10 3.27
C ARG A 98 -21.09 0.21 4.73
N SER A 99 -20.09 0.74 5.45
CA SER A 99 -20.23 1.06 6.88
C SER A 99 -21.26 2.16 7.16
N VAL A 100 -21.56 3.02 6.18
CA VAL A 100 -22.63 4.04 6.25
C VAL A 100 -23.95 3.63 5.57
N GLY A 101 -24.06 2.37 5.15
CA GLY A 101 -25.28 1.80 4.56
C GLY A 101 -25.51 2.15 3.09
N ALA A 102 -24.46 2.51 2.33
CA ALA A 102 -24.56 2.57 0.87
C ALA A 102 -24.71 1.16 0.27
N LYS A 103 -25.37 1.06 -0.88
CA LYS A 103 -25.39 -0.17 -1.69
C LYS A 103 -24.17 -0.15 -2.60
N VAL A 104 -23.29 -1.14 -2.49
CA VAL A 104 -22.05 -1.19 -3.26
C VAL A 104 -22.05 -2.43 -4.13
N VAL A 105 -21.89 -2.22 -5.43
CA VAL A 105 -21.69 -3.28 -6.42
C VAL A 105 -20.30 -3.10 -7.01
N TRP A 106 -19.57 -4.20 -7.15
CA TRP A 106 -18.25 -4.26 -7.74
C TRP A 106 -18.29 -5.04 -9.03
N ILE A 107 -17.64 -4.51 -10.06
CA ILE A 107 -17.41 -5.18 -11.33
C ILE A 107 -15.91 -5.34 -11.56
N THR A 108 -15.49 -6.56 -11.92
CA THR A 108 -14.11 -6.87 -12.32
C THR A 108 -14.05 -7.30 -13.78
N ASN A 109 -13.17 -6.67 -14.57
CA ASN A 109 -12.96 -7.02 -15.99
C ASN A 109 -12.21 -8.34 -16.20
N GLN A 110 -11.61 -8.92 -15.16
CA GLN A 110 -10.98 -10.23 -15.26
C GLN A 110 -12.05 -11.32 -15.33
N LYS A 111 -11.89 -12.23 -16.29
CA LYS A 111 -12.57 -13.52 -16.24
C LYS A 111 -11.85 -14.36 -15.19
N PRO A 112 -12.50 -14.86 -14.13
CA PRO A 112 -11.90 -15.91 -13.34
C PRO A 112 -11.65 -17.08 -14.29
N THR A 113 -10.39 -17.45 -14.50
CA THR A 113 -10.07 -18.80 -14.94
C THR A 113 -10.53 -19.74 -13.83
N GLU A 114 -11.19 -20.85 -14.18
CA GLU A 114 -11.67 -21.81 -13.18
C GLU A 114 -10.54 -22.18 -12.20
N GLU A 115 -10.90 -22.24 -10.90
CA GLU A 115 -10.05 -22.57 -9.75
C GLU A 115 -9.07 -21.50 -9.19
N ASP A 116 -9.29 -20.20 -9.39
CA ASP A 116 -8.59 -19.22 -8.54
C ASP A 116 -9.24 -19.13 -7.14
N GLN A 117 -8.77 -19.99 -6.23
CA GLN A 117 -9.20 -20.03 -4.82
C GLN A 117 -9.03 -18.69 -4.11
N VAL A 118 -8.07 -17.85 -4.54
CA VAL A 118 -7.84 -16.53 -3.94
C VAL A 118 -8.95 -15.57 -4.34
N ILE A 119 -9.30 -15.51 -5.64
CA ILE A 119 -10.41 -14.68 -6.12
C ILE A 119 -11.72 -15.11 -5.46
N TYR A 120 -12.01 -16.42 -5.42
CA TYR A 120 -13.21 -16.95 -4.76
C TYR A 120 -13.29 -16.54 -3.27
N SER A 121 -12.18 -16.64 -2.54
CA SER A 121 -12.11 -16.20 -1.13
C SER A 121 -12.31 -14.71 -0.98
N LEU A 122 -11.80 -13.89 -1.92
CA LEU A 122 -12.00 -12.44 -1.90
C LEU A 122 -13.44 -12.05 -2.17
N GLU A 123 -14.09 -12.68 -3.16
CA GLU A 123 -15.50 -12.45 -3.46
C GLU A 123 -16.39 -12.78 -2.25
N HIS A 124 -16.13 -13.89 -1.55
CA HIS A 124 -16.85 -14.23 -0.32
C HIS A 124 -16.66 -13.18 0.77
N LYS A 125 -15.42 -12.74 1.03
CA LYS A 125 -15.14 -11.67 2.01
C LYS A 125 -15.82 -10.34 1.66
N MET A 126 -15.91 -10.02 0.37
CA MET A 126 -16.62 -8.84 -0.11
C MET A 126 -18.12 -8.98 0.16
N LEU A 127 -18.69 -10.13 -0.14
CA LEU A 127 -20.10 -10.44 0.08
C LEU A 127 -20.48 -10.42 1.57
N ASP A 128 -19.61 -10.94 2.45
CA ASP A 128 -19.79 -10.90 3.91
C ASP A 128 -19.89 -9.47 4.46
N ARG A 129 -19.24 -8.51 3.76
CA ARG A 129 -19.33 -7.07 4.06
C ARG A 129 -20.42 -6.35 3.25
N GLY A 130 -21.23 -7.12 2.53
CA GLY A 130 -22.35 -6.67 1.71
C GLY A 130 -21.98 -5.94 0.43
N VAL A 131 -20.76 -6.17 -0.08
CA VAL A 131 -20.35 -5.73 -1.43
C VAL A 131 -20.67 -6.84 -2.41
N GLN A 132 -21.58 -6.59 -3.34
CA GLN A 132 -21.92 -7.56 -4.39
C GLN A 132 -20.85 -7.54 -5.48
N VAL A 133 -20.34 -8.70 -5.90
CA VAL A 133 -19.41 -8.81 -7.03
C VAL A 133 -20.16 -9.39 -8.21
N LEU A 134 -20.17 -8.66 -9.33
CA LEU A 134 -20.85 -9.05 -10.56
C LEU A 134 -19.85 -9.26 -11.71
N PRO A 135 -20.19 -10.12 -12.68
CA PRO A 135 -19.44 -10.22 -13.93
C PRO A 135 -19.38 -8.86 -14.65
N ALA A 136 -18.25 -8.56 -15.29
CA ALA A 136 -18.12 -7.30 -16.04
C ALA A 136 -19.01 -7.16 -17.25
N LYS A 137 -19.62 -8.24 -17.75
CA LYS A 137 -20.42 -8.25 -18.97
C LYS A 137 -21.83 -8.71 -18.67
N GLY A 138 -22.75 -8.30 -19.54
CA GLY A 138 -24.16 -8.71 -19.49
C GLY A 138 -25.07 -7.54 -19.14
N GLN A 139 -26.38 -7.77 -19.30
CA GLN A 139 -27.39 -6.75 -19.10
C GLN A 139 -27.42 -6.24 -17.65
N GLU A 140 -27.16 -7.11 -16.67
CA GLU A 140 -27.14 -6.74 -15.25
C GLU A 140 -26.07 -5.68 -14.94
N ALA A 141 -24.89 -5.76 -15.57
CA ALA A 141 -23.84 -4.76 -15.43
C ALA A 141 -24.26 -3.40 -15.98
N VAL A 142 -24.92 -3.39 -17.15
CA VAL A 142 -25.45 -2.19 -17.80
C VAL A 142 -26.57 -1.57 -16.97
N ASP A 143 -27.55 -2.38 -16.56
CA ASP A 143 -28.68 -1.95 -15.74
C ASP A 143 -28.22 -1.38 -14.40
N THR A 144 -27.23 -2.01 -13.77
CA THR A 144 -26.62 -1.52 -12.53
C THR A 144 -25.95 -0.18 -12.76
N ALA A 145 -25.17 -0.05 -13.84
CA ALA A 145 -24.52 1.20 -14.19
C ALA A 145 -25.52 2.32 -14.45
N LEU A 146 -26.62 2.06 -15.15
CA LEU A 146 -27.69 3.02 -15.42
C LEU A 146 -28.46 3.42 -14.14
N LYS A 147 -28.69 2.49 -13.21
CA LYS A 147 -29.38 2.76 -11.93
C LYS A 147 -28.49 3.38 -10.86
N ALA A 148 -27.17 3.25 -10.97
CA ALA A 148 -26.24 3.76 -9.96
C ALA A 148 -26.36 5.29 -9.80
N ASP A 149 -26.31 5.76 -8.56
CA ASP A 149 -26.16 7.18 -8.24
C ASP A 149 -24.74 7.67 -8.63
N MET A 150 -23.75 6.78 -8.62
CA MET A 150 -22.35 7.06 -8.95
C MET A 150 -21.64 5.82 -9.47
N VAL A 151 -20.74 6.02 -10.43
CA VAL A 151 -19.83 4.98 -10.93
C VAL A 151 -18.38 5.40 -10.65
N VAL A 152 -17.62 4.58 -9.93
CA VAL A 152 -16.19 4.82 -9.68
C VAL A 152 -15.36 3.92 -10.59
N LEU A 153 -14.60 4.51 -11.50
CA LEU A 153 -13.64 3.78 -12.33
C LEU A 153 -12.27 3.78 -11.64
N ASN A 154 -11.77 2.60 -11.30
CA ASN A 154 -10.46 2.42 -10.68
C ASN A 154 -9.39 2.17 -11.74
N THR A 155 -8.35 3.00 -11.72
CA THR A 155 -7.23 3.00 -12.68
C THR A 155 -7.63 3.46 -14.08
N ALA A 156 -6.67 3.95 -14.86
CA ALA A 156 -6.93 4.36 -16.24
C ALA A 156 -7.41 3.19 -17.10
N VAL A 157 -6.98 1.96 -16.79
CA VAL A 157 -7.29 0.75 -17.57
C VAL A 157 -8.77 0.39 -17.49
N ALA A 158 -9.47 0.71 -16.40
CA ALA A 158 -10.90 0.45 -16.26
C ALA A 158 -11.76 1.19 -17.31
N GLY A 159 -11.25 2.26 -17.93
CA GLY A 159 -11.98 2.99 -18.96
C GLY A 159 -12.36 2.15 -20.19
N LYS A 160 -11.64 1.05 -20.47
CA LYS A 160 -12.03 0.06 -21.49
C LYS A 160 -13.44 -0.50 -21.28
N TRP A 161 -13.87 -0.62 -20.03
CA TRP A 161 -15.16 -1.20 -19.67
C TRP A 161 -16.32 -0.38 -20.23
N LEU A 162 -16.18 0.95 -20.25
CA LEU A 162 -17.23 1.86 -20.73
C LEU A 162 -17.69 1.48 -22.14
N ASP A 163 -16.77 1.46 -23.12
CA ASP A 163 -17.13 1.14 -24.50
C ASP A 163 -17.49 -0.34 -24.68
N ALA A 164 -16.78 -1.24 -23.98
CA ALA A 164 -16.94 -2.66 -24.17
C ALA A 164 -18.28 -3.20 -23.64
N VAL A 165 -18.87 -2.52 -22.65
CA VAL A 165 -20.03 -3.02 -21.90
C VAL A 165 -21.24 -2.10 -22.06
N LEU A 166 -21.08 -0.79 -21.88
CA LEU A 166 -22.20 0.14 -21.93
C LEU A 166 -22.62 0.49 -23.37
N LYS A 167 -21.68 0.43 -24.34
CA LYS A 167 -21.95 0.69 -25.76
C LYS A 167 -22.70 2.03 -25.98
N GLU A 168 -23.99 1.96 -26.28
CA GLU A 168 -24.88 3.09 -26.57
C GLU A 168 -25.22 3.88 -25.29
N ASP A 169 -25.12 3.24 -24.12
CA ASP A 169 -25.43 3.82 -22.82
C ASP A 169 -24.27 4.60 -22.19
N VAL A 170 -23.12 4.68 -22.86
CA VAL A 170 -21.93 5.37 -22.32
C VAL A 170 -22.26 6.82 -21.94
N SER A 171 -22.93 7.59 -22.82
CA SER A 171 -23.29 8.99 -22.56
C SER A 171 -24.20 9.16 -21.34
N HIS A 172 -25.09 8.21 -21.06
CA HIS A 172 -25.98 8.25 -19.89
C HIS A 172 -25.24 8.00 -18.56
N VAL A 173 -24.08 7.32 -18.60
CA VAL A 173 -23.32 6.97 -17.40
C VAL A 173 -22.21 7.97 -17.10
N LEU A 174 -21.60 8.59 -18.11
CA LEU A 174 -20.46 9.50 -17.92
C LEU A 174 -20.69 10.66 -16.94
N PRO A 175 -21.86 11.34 -16.89
CA PRO A 175 -22.12 12.43 -15.95
C PRO A 175 -22.08 12.05 -14.48
N LYS A 176 -22.09 10.75 -14.15
CA LYS A 176 -21.97 10.20 -12.79
C LYS A 176 -20.69 9.41 -12.56
N VAL A 177 -19.77 9.41 -13.52
CA VAL A 177 -18.48 8.73 -13.41
C VAL A 177 -17.49 9.59 -12.61
N LEU A 178 -16.91 8.99 -11.58
CA LEU A 178 -15.74 9.48 -10.86
C LEU A 178 -14.56 8.57 -11.15
N TRP A 179 -13.49 9.11 -11.73
CA TRP A 179 -12.33 8.31 -12.10
C TRP A 179 -11.24 8.39 -11.03
N TRP A 180 -10.91 7.29 -10.35
CA TRP A 180 -9.83 7.25 -9.38
C TRP A 180 -8.55 6.69 -10.01
N ILE A 181 -7.54 7.55 -10.16
CA ILE A 181 -6.28 7.25 -10.83
C ILE A 181 -5.16 7.16 -9.79
N HIS A 182 -4.46 6.03 -9.79
CA HIS A 182 -3.39 5.70 -8.85
C HIS A 182 -2.02 5.55 -9.54
N GLU A 183 -2.00 5.63 -10.87
CA GLU A 183 -0.82 5.37 -11.67
C GLU A 183 -0.06 6.65 -12.00
N MET A 184 1.26 6.52 -12.14
CA MET A 184 2.12 7.60 -12.64
C MET A 184 2.92 7.16 -13.87
N ARG A 185 2.39 6.19 -14.64
CA ARG A 185 3.07 5.59 -15.80
C ARG A 185 2.27 5.77 -17.09
N GLY A 186 2.93 6.35 -18.09
CA GLY A 186 2.30 6.74 -19.36
C GLY A 186 1.67 5.61 -20.18
N HIS A 187 2.13 4.36 -20.02
CA HIS A 187 1.59 3.23 -20.80
C HIS A 187 0.19 2.79 -20.36
N TYR A 188 -0.27 3.21 -19.17
CA TYR A 188 -1.66 3.03 -18.73
C TYR A 188 -2.60 4.10 -19.31
N PHE A 189 -2.08 5.24 -19.78
CA PHE A 189 -2.85 6.34 -20.33
C PHE A 189 -2.80 6.34 -21.87
N LYS A 190 -3.46 5.35 -22.46
CA LYS A 190 -3.68 5.28 -23.92
C LYS A 190 -5.03 5.93 -24.25
N VAL A 191 -5.14 6.58 -25.41
CA VAL A 191 -6.39 7.24 -25.86
C VAL A 191 -7.59 6.30 -25.77
N GLU A 192 -7.43 5.05 -26.21
CA GLU A 192 -8.45 3.99 -26.10
C GLU A 192 -9.00 3.77 -24.69
N TYR A 193 -8.23 4.08 -23.63
CA TYR A 193 -8.67 3.88 -22.25
C TYR A 193 -9.22 5.16 -21.66
N VAL A 194 -8.75 6.32 -22.10
CA VAL A 194 -9.01 7.59 -21.41
C VAL A 194 -9.74 8.63 -22.26
N LYS A 195 -10.20 8.29 -23.47
CA LYS A 195 -10.92 9.21 -24.37
C LYS A 195 -12.14 9.89 -23.73
N HIS A 196 -12.76 9.22 -22.76
CA HIS A 196 -13.94 9.73 -22.04
C HIS A 196 -13.62 10.63 -20.84
N LEU A 197 -12.34 10.78 -20.45
CA LEU A 197 -11.94 11.63 -19.32
C LEU A 197 -12.51 13.06 -19.35
N PRO A 198 -12.61 13.77 -20.49
CA PRO A 198 -13.07 15.17 -20.49
C PRO A 198 -14.52 15.35 -20.05
N ILE A 199 -15.32 14.30 -20.14
CA ILE A 199 -16.79 14.34 -19.99
C ILE A 199 -17.29 13.56 -18.76
N VAL A 200 -16.38 13.01 -17.94
CA VAL A 200 -16.78 12.44 -16.64
C VAL A 200 -16.99 13.54 -15.59
N ALA A 201 -17.73 13.21 -14.53
CA ALA A 201 -18.06 14.15 -13.45
C ALA A 201 -16.83 14.69 -12.70
N GLY A 202 -15.78 13.86 -12.60
CA GLY A 202 -14.51 14.25 -12.00
C GLY A 202 -13.47 13.13 -12.00
N ALA A 203 -12.26 13.49 -11.59
CA ALA A 203 -11.18 12.54 -11.34
C ALA A 203 -10.60 12.74 -9.92
N MET A 204 -10.28 11.65 -9.23
CA MET A 204 -9.54 11.61 -7.99
C MET A 204 -8.13 11.09 -8.24
N ILE A 205 -7.13 11.74 -7.65
CA ILE A 205 -5.71 11.37 -7.79
C ILE A 205 -5.05 11.46 -6.42
N ASP A 206 -4.11 10.56 -6.13
CA ASP A 206 -3.59 10.39 -4.77
C ASP A 206 -2.59 11.47 -4.33
N SER A 207 -2.14 12.37 -5.22
CA SER A 207 -1.20 13.45 -4.91
C SER A 207 -1.31 14.64 -5.85
N HIS A 208 -0.90 15.82 -5.39
CA HIS A 208 -0.88 17.05 -6.20
C HIS A 208 0.11 16.94 -7.36
N THR A 209 1.28 16.36 -7.10
CA THR A 209 2.34 16.17 -8.09
C THR A 209 1.86 15.27 -9.23
N THR A 210 1.16 14.18 -8.91
CA THR A 210 0.61 13.28 -9.94
C THR A 210 -0.58 13.92 -10.65
N ALA A 211 -1.40 14.71 -9.97
CA ALA A 211 -2.51 15.42 -10.60
C ALA A 211 -2.03 16.43 -11.66
N GLU A 212 -1.05 17.27 -11.32
CA GLU A 212 -0.46 18.22 -12.27
C GLU A 212 0.29 17.52 -13.40
N TYR A 213 0.97 16.41 -13.11
CA TYR A 213 1.59 15.58 -14.14
C TYR A 213 0.57 15.10 -15.18
N TRP A 214 -0.56 14.54 -14.74
CA TRP A 214 -1.58 14.04 -15.67
C TRP A 214 -2.26 15.16 -16.44
N LYS A 215 -2.59 16.27 -15.78
CA LYS A 215 -3.16 17.46 -16.44
C LYS A 215 -2.30 17.98 -17.58
N ASN A 216 -0.98 18.04 -17.40
CA ASN A 216 -0.06 18.47 -18.45
C ASN A 216 0.12 17.40 -19.52
N ARG A 217 0.34 16.14 -19.10
CA ARG A 217 0.60 15.04 -20.03
C ARG A 217 -0.58 14.73 -20.94
N THR A 218 -1.81 14.67 -20.43
CA THR A 218 -2.98 14.38 -21.26
C THR A 218 -3.20 15.48 -22.29
N ARG A 219 -3.01 16.76 -21.89
CA ARG A 219 -3.09 17.90 -22.80
C ARG A 219 -2.04 17.83 -23.90
N GLU A 220 -0.76 17.65 -23.53
CA GLU A 220 0.37 17.70 -24.47
C GLU A 220 0.50 16.46 -25.36
N ARG A 221 0.19 15.26 -24.84
CA ARG A 221 0.41 13.99 -25.54
C ARG A 221 -0.83 13.40 -26.17
N LEU A 222 -2.00 13.67 -25.60
CA LEU A 222 -3.26 13.05 -26.03
C LEU A 222 -4.27 14.06 -26.58
N GLY A 223 -4.05 15.38 -26.39
CA GLY A 223 -5.04 16.40 -26.73
C GLY A 223 -6.29 16.34 -25.84
N ILE A 224 -6.22 15.67 -24.69
CA ILE A 224 -7.36 15.42 -23.79
C ILE A 224 -7.23 16.32 -22.56
N ARG A 225 -8.30 17.08 -22.28
CA ARG A 225 -8.40 17.88 -21.05
C ARG A 225 -8.82 16.99 -19.89
N MET A 226 -8.10 17.07 -18.76
CA MET A 226 -8.55 16.43 -17.52
C MET A 226 -9.86 17.07 -17.03
N PRO A 227 -10.80 16.28 -16.47
CA PRO A 227 -12.00 16.82 -15.84
C PRO A 227 -11.62 17.57 -14.56
N GLN A 228 -12.62 18.04 -13.80
CA GLN A 228 -12.36 18.53 -12.45
C GLN A 228 -11.60 17.47 -11.67
N THR A 229 -10.37 17.80 -11.26
CA THR A 229 -9.43 16.86 -10.66
C THR A 229 -9.27 17.21 -9.18
N TYR A 230 -9.51 16.22 -8.33
CA TYR A 230 -9.44 16.32 -6.89
C TYR A 230 -8.25 15.50 -6.38
N VAL A 231 -7.55 16.03 -5.39
CA VAL A 231 -6.44 15.32 -4.75
C VAL A 231 -6.90 14.71 -3.44
N VAL A 232 -6.74 13.40 -3.31
CA VAL A 232 -7.11 12.63 -2.12
C VAL A 232 -5.89 11.85 -1.65
N HIS A 233 -5.13 12.44 -0.72
CA HIS A 233 -4.07 11.70 -0.04
C HIS A 233 -4.63 10.51 0.71
N LEU A 234 -3.94 9.37 0.60
CA LEU A 234 -4.29 8.13 1.29
C LEU A 234 -4.07 8.27 2.80
N GLY A 235 -4.68 7.36 3.57
CA GLY A 235 -4.56 7.31 5.02
C GLY A 235 -4.27 5.92 5.56
N ASN A 236 -3.59 5.86 6.70
CA ASN A 236 -3.38 4.64 7.48
C ASN A 236 -4.65 4.25 8.22
N SER A 237 -4.96 2.96 8.22
CA SER A 237 -6.09 2.40 8.95
C SER A 237 -5.87 2.45 10.46
N LYS A 238 -6.94 2.35 11.22
CA LYS A 238 -6.88 2.33 12.68
C LYS A 238 -6.09 1.12 13.19
N GLU A 239 -6.27 -0.05 12.58
CA GLU A 239 -5.62 -1.30 12.97
C GLU A 239 -4.10 -1.22 12.80
N LEU A 240 -3.62 -0.62 11.71
CA LEU A 240 -2.18 -0.41 11.53
C LEU A 240 -1.61 0.49 12.63
N MET A 241 -2.34 1.55 12.98
CA MET A 241 -1.93 2.50 14.02
C MET A 241 -1.91 1.85 15.40
N GLU A 242 -2.89 1.00 15.72
CA GLU A 242 -2.93 0.22 16.96
C GLU A 242 -1.69 -0.68 17.08
N VAL A 243 -1.33 -1.41 16.02
CA VAL A 243 -0.10 -2.22 16.00
C VAL A 243 1.16 -1.34 16.12
N ALA A 244 1.17 -0.16 15.48
CA ALA A 244 2.31 0.75 15.54
C ALA A 244 2.46 1.46 16.90
N GLU A 245 1.40 1.56 17.69
CA GLU A 245 1.40 2.17 19.03
C GLU A 245 1.63 1.15 20.14
N ASP A 246 1.29 -0.13 19.93
CA ASP A 246 1.56 -1.21 20.86
C ASP A 246 3.07 -1.55 20.92
N SER A 247 3.69 -1.22 22.05
CA SER A 247 5.13 -1.45 22.28
C SER A 247 5.48 -2.94 22.41
N VAL A 248 4.57 -3.76 22.95
CA VAL A 248 4.79 -5.20 23.13
C VAL A 248 4.68 -5.91 21.79
N ALA A 249 3.61 -5.63 21.03
CA ALA A 249 3.42 -6.18 19.69
C ALA A 249 4.60 -5.83 18.78
N LYS A 250 5.03 -4.56 18.75
CA LYS A 250 6.21 -4.15 17.97
C LYS A 250 7.46 -4.90 18.36
N ARG A 251 7.74 -5.08 19.66
CA ARG A 251 8.94 -5.80 20.11
C ARG A 251 8.93 -7.25 19.66
N VAL A 252 7.81 -7.95 19.86
CA VAL A 252 7.65 -9.36 19.46
C VAL A 252 7.82 -9.53 17.94
N LEU A 253 7.17 -8.65 17.15
CA LEU A 253 7.29 -8.67 15.70
C LEU A 253 8.71 -8.36 15.22
N ARG A 254 9.38 -7.40 15.86
CA ARG A 254 10.77 -7.02 15.56
C ARG A 254 11.72 -8.19 15.82
N GLU A 255 11.63 -8.81 16.99
CA GLU A 255 12.46 -9.95 17.38
C GLU A 255 12.27 -11.11 16.38
N HIS A 256 11.02 -11.50 16.12
CA HIS A 256 10.70 -12.58 15.19
C HIS A 256 11.29 -12.37 13.79
N VAL A 257 11.10 -11.18 13.20
CA VAL A 257 11.61 -10.89 11.85
C VAL A 257 13.13 -10.81 11.87
N ARG A 258 13.75 -10.16 12.86
CA ARG A 258 15.21 -10.02 12.93
C ARG A 258 15.91 -11.36 13.13
N GLU A 259 15.38 -12.23 13.99
CA GLU A 259 15.86 -13.61 14.15
C GLU A 259 15.81 -14.38 12.82
N SER A 260 14.69 -14.28 12.08
CA SER A 260 14.54 -14.94 10.77
C SER A 260 15.55 -14.44 9.71
N LEU A 261 16.05 -13.22 9.88
CA LEU A 261 17.03 -12.60 8.99
C LEU A 261 18.48 -12.73 9.51
N GLY A 262 18.68 -13.26 10.73
CA GLY A 262 19.99 -13.27 11.38
C GLY A 262 20.55 -11.87 11.68
N VAL A 263 19.66 -10.91 11.94
CA VAL A 263 20.00 -9.51 12.27
C VAL A 263 19.96 -9.34 13.78
N LEU A 264 21.00 -8.75 14.38
CA LEU A 264 21.05 -8.51 15.83
C LEU A 264 20.22 -7.28 16.23
N ASN A 265 19.98 -7.12 17.53
CA ASN A 265 19.17 -6.02 18.03
C ASN A 265 19.88 -4.66 17.92
N GLU A 266 21.20 -4.66 18.10
CA GLU A 266 22.09 -3.51 17.96
C GLU A 266 22.34 -3.08 16.51
N ASP A 267 22.10 -3.98 15.54
CA ASP A 267 22.31 -3.71 14.13
C ASP A 267 21.29 -2.70 13.58
N ILE A 268 21.63 -2.08 12.45
CA ILE A 268 20.76 -1.14 11.74
C ILE A 268 20.28 -1.77 10.44
N LEU A 269 18.96 -1.89 10.29
CA LEU A 269 18.29 -2.50 9.15
C LEU A 269 17.57 -1.44 8.29
N PHE A 270 18.07 -1.24 7.07
CA PHE A 270 17.44 -0.41 6.05
C PHE A 270 16.54 -1.26 5.17
N ALA A 271 15.31 -0.82 4.87
CA ALA A 271 14.40 -1.62 4.07
C ALA A 271 13.82 -0.86 2.88
N ILE A 272 13.72 -1.56 1.75
CA ILE A 272 12.83 -1.18 0.65
C ILE A 272 11.69 -2.19 0.60
N ILE A 273 10.45 -1.71 0.71
CA ILE A 273 9.24 -2.54 0.77
C ILE A 273 8.32 -2.14 -0.38
N ASN A 274 8.33 -2.91 -1.46
CA ASN A 274 7.49 -2.73 -2.65
C ASN A 274 7.70 -3.88 -3.65
N SER A 275 6.90 -3.93 -4.70
CA SER A 275 7.10 -4.87 -5.81
C SER A 275 8.46 -4.69 -6.49
N VAL A 276 9.16 -5.79 -6.74
CA VAL A 276 10.47 -5.75 -7.40
C VAL A 276 10.34 -5.40 -8.89
N SER A 277 10.75 -4.19 -9.23
CA SER A 277 10.77 -3.69 -10.61
C SER A 277 11.73 -2.51 -10.74
N ARG A 278 12.32 -2.30 -11.93
CA ARG A 278 13.28 -1.19 -12.15
C ARG A 278 12.76 0.18 -11.71
N GLY A 279 11.46 0.42 -11.86
CA GLY A 279 10.83 1.67 -11.44
C GLY A 279 10.81 1.90 -9.92
N LYS A 280 11.12 0.90 -9.10
CA LYS A 280 11.18 0.99 -7.63
C LYS A 280 12.62 1.14 -7.09
N GLY A 281 13.63 1.04 -7.95
CA GLY A 281 15.01 1.45 -7.63
C GLY A 281 15.75 0.56 -6.63
N GLN A 282 15.42 -0.74 -6.54
CA GLN A 282 16.16 -1.67 -5.68
C GLN A 282 17.65 -1.74 -6.06
N ASP A 283 17.96 -1.68 -7.36
CA ASP A 283 19.33 -1.68 -7.87
C ASP A 283 20.13 -0.45 -7.42
N LEU A 284 19.51 0.73 -7.47
CA LEU A 284 20.12 1.97 -7.02
C LEU A 284 20.24 2.00 -5.49
N PHE A 285 19.30 1.43 -4.76
CA PHE A 285 19.41 1.26 -3.31
C PHE A 285 20.59 0.37 -2.95
N LEU A 286 20.74 -0.81 -3.57
CA LEU A 286 21.87 -1.71 -3.31
C LEU A 286 23.22 -1.07 -3.63
N ARG A 287 23.31 -0.31 -4.71
CA ARG A 287 24.52 0.48 -5.05
C ARG A 287 24.83 1.53 -3.99
N SER A 288 23.81 2.24 -3.52
CA SER A 288 23.95 3.26 -2.47
C SER A 288 24.35 2.65 -1.13
N PHE A 289 23.79 1.47 -0.81
CA PHE A 289 24.13 0.72 0.38
C PHE A 289 25.59 0.26 0.34
N HIS A 290 26.03 -0.32 -0.78
CA HIS A 290 27.45 -0.67 -0.98
C HIS A 290 28.37 0.56 -0.83
N GLU A 291 28.05 1.67 -1.51
CA GLU A 291 28.83 2.91 -1.41
C GLU A 291 28.86 3.46 0.03
N SER A 292 27.76 3.32 0.79
CA SER A 292 27.73 3.75 2.19
C SER A 292 28.70 2.96 3.07
N LEU A 293 28.86 1.65 2.82
CA LEU A 293 29.83 0.81 3.54
C LEU A 293 31.26 1.24 3.23
N GLN A 294 31.56 1.59 1.98
CA GLN A 294 32.85 2.12 1.57
C GLN A 294 33.12 3.46 2.26
N LEU A 295 32.15 4.38 2.27
CA LEU A 295 32.27 5.67 2.95
C LEU A 295 32.54 5.51 4.45
N ILE A 296 31.86 4.57 5.11
CA ILE A 296 32.08 4.25 6.54
C ILE A 296 33.50 3.76 6.78
N GLN A 297 33.99 2.85 5.93
CA GLN A 297 35.34 2.30 6.02
C GLN A 297 36.42 3.37 5.78
N ASP A 298 36.29 4.15 4.70
CA ASP A 298 37.24 5.17 4.29
C ASP A 298 37.37 6.28 5.35
N GLN A 299 36.25 6.67 5.95
CA GLN A 299 36.19 7.70 6.99
C GLN A 299 36.41 7.13 8.41
N LYS A 300 36.60 5.82 8.55
CA LYS A 300 36.77 5.11 9.83
C LYS A 300 35.66 5.44 10.84
N LEU A 301 34.43 5.54 10.36
CA LEU A 301 33.27 5.89 11.18
C LEU A 301 32.89 4.70 12.07
N GLN A 302 32.60 5.00 13.34
CA GLN A 302 32.04 4.01 14.26
C GLN A 302 30.52 3.98 14.07
N VAL A 303 30.02 2.85 13.58
CA VAL A 303 28.59 2.59 13.40
C VAL A 303 28.29 1.13 13.79
N PRO A 304 27.06 0.82 14.22
CA PRO A 304 26.62 -0.57 14.33
C PRO A 304 26.72 -1.30 13.00
N PHE A 305 26.54 -2.62 12.98
CA PHE A 305 26.56 -3.36 11.72
C PHE A 305 25.31 -3.01 10.88
N LEU A 306 25.53 -2.74 9.58
CA LEU A 306 24.46 -2.35 8.67
C LEU A 306 23.96 -3.56 7.87
N HIS A 307 22.64 -3.67 7.78
CA HIS A 307 21.91 -4.58 6.89
C HIS A 307 20.96 -3.82 5.97
N ALA A 308 20.66 -4.43 4.82
CA ALA A 308 19.62 -4.02 3.90
C ALA A 308 18.63 -5.17 3.66
N VAL A 309 17.35 -4.87 3.56
CA VAL A 309 16.32 -5.86 3.20
C VAL A 309 15.45 -5.36 2.06
N ILE A 310 15.19 -6.26 1.10
CA ILE A 310 14.26 -6.06 -0.01
C ILE A 310 13.05 -6.94 0.28
N VAL A 311 11.94 -6.32 0.69
CA VAL A 311 10.65 -7.00 0.93
C VAL A 311 9.75 -6.79 -0.27
N GLY A 312 9.23 -7.89 -0.84
CA GLY A 312 8.49 -7.85 -2.11
C GLY A 312 9.17 -8.62 -3.24
N SER A 313 10.28 -9.29 -2.95
CA SER A 313 10.93 -10.21 -3.89
C SER A 313 10.02 -11.38 -4.21
N ASP A 314 10.24 -12.04 -5.33
CA ASP A 314 9.66 -13.34 -5.58
C ASP A 314 10.81 -14.34 -5.76
N MET A 315 11.14 -15.05 -4.68
CA MET A 315 12.27 -15.99 -4.65
C MET A 315 12.10 -17.14 -5.65
N ASN A 316 10.86 -17.41 -6.09
CA ASN A 316 10.56 -18.41 -7.09
C ASN A 316 10.54 -17.81 -8.51
N ALA A 317 10.39 -16.49 -8.65
CA ALA A 317 10.40 -15.85 -9.95
C ALA A 317 11.83 -15.61 -10.43
N GLN A 318 12.22 -16.30 -11.50
CA GLN A 318 13.48 -16.10 -12.20
C GLN A 318 13.42 -14.88 -13.14
N THR A 319 12.88 -13.75 -12.68
CA THR A 319 12.87 -12.53 -13.50
C THR A 319 14.29 -12.04 -13.72
N LYS A 320 14.56 -11.50 -14.91
CA LYS A 320 15.88 -10.94 -15.24
C LYS A 320 16.37 -9.93 -14.21
N PHE A 321 15.46 -9.08 -13.72
CA PHE A 321 15.82 -8.03 -12.76
C PHE A 321 16.17 -8.58 -11.38
N GLU A 322 15.40 -9.55 -10.85
CA GLU A 322 15.74 -10.26 -9.60
C GLU A 322 17.12 -10.91 -9.67
N MET A 323 17.42 -11.60 -10.78
CA MET A 323 18.74 -12.20 -11.00
C MET A 323 19.86 -11.16 -11.03
N GLU A 324 19.64 -9.99 -11.65
CA GLU A 324 20.60 -8.89 -11.65
C GLU A 324 20.88 -8.37 -10.23
N LEU A 325 19.86 -8.21 -9.39
CA LEU A 325 20.01 -7.77 -8.00
C LEU A 325 20.83 -8.77 -7.19
N ARG A 326 20.50 -10.06 -7.28
CA ARG A 326 21.21 -11.13 -6.56
C ARG A 326 22.65 -11.26 -7.02
N LYS A 327 22.89 -11.20 -8.34
CA LYS A 327 24.22 -11.20 -8.92
C LYS A 327 25.06 -10.03 -8.38
N PHE A 328 24.49 -8.82 -8.31
CA PHE A 328 25.18 -7.67 -7.73
C PHE A 328 25.58 -7.89 -6.26
N VAL A 329 24.68 -8.46 -5.44
CA VAL A 329 24.96 -8.79 -4.03
C VAL A 329 26.14 -9.77 -3.93
N THR A 330 26.14 -10.83 -4.73
CA THR A 330 27.23 -11.82 -4.76
C THR A 330 28.55 -11.22 -5.24
N GLU A 331 28.53 -10.46 -6.34
CA GLU A 331 29.73 -9.82 -6.91
C GLU A 331 30.38 -8.80 -5.97
N LYS A 332 29.58 -8.23 -5.05
CA LYS A 332 30.05 -7.25 -4.06
C LYS A 332 30.30 -7.83 -2.67
N GLY A 333 30.15 -9.14 -2.47
CA GLY A 333 30.39 -9.77 -1.18
C GLY A 333 29.41 -9.30 -0.09
N LEU A 334 28.16 -9.00 -0.45
CA LEU A 334 27.15 -8.42 0.43
C LEU A 334 26.15 -9.46 0.98
N GLN A 335 26.38 -10.75 0.78
CA GLN A 335 25.44 -11.82 1.13
C GLN A 335 25.06 -11.82 2.61
N ASP A 336 26.00 -11.51 3.49
CA ASP A 336 25.77 -11.47 4.95
C ASP A 336 25.05 -10.19 5.42
N ARG A 337 24.85 -9.22 4.51
CA ARG A 337 24.27 -7.91 4.81
C ARG A 337 22.94 -7.65 4.09
N VAL A 338 22.71 -8.30 2.95
CA VAL A 338 21.55 -8.03 2.09
C VAL A 338 20.58 -9.20 2.08
N HIS A 339 19.36 -8.92 2.54
CA HIS A 339 18.30 -9.90 2.70
C HIS A 339 17.22 -9.73 1.64
N PHE A 340 16.73 -10.84 1.09
CA PHE A 340 15.59 -10.85 0.18
C PHE A 340 14.42 -11.57 0.83
N VAL A 341 13.29 -10.89 0.92
CA VAL A 341 12.06 -11.39 1.52
C VAL A 341 10.96 -11.43 0.46
N ASN A 342 10.23 -12.53 0.43
CA ASN A 342 9.11 -12.72 -0.49
C ASN A 342 8.04 -11.62 -0.34
N LYS A 343 7.26 -11.41 -1.40
CA LYS A 343 6.06 -10.57 -1.36
C LYS A 343 5.13 -11.02 -0.23
N THR A 344 4.63 -10.04 0.52
CA THR A 344 3.81 -10.25 1.71
C THR A 344 2.69 -9.22 1.75
N LEU A 345 1.54 -9.63 2.28
CA LEU A 345 0.45 -8.73 2.64
C LEU A 345 0.57 -8.23 4.08
N ALA A 346 1.37 -8.92 4.91
CA ALA A 346 1.65 -8.53 6.28
C ALA A 346 2.91 -7.67 6.32
N VAL A 347 2.75 -6.36 6.12
CA VAL A 347 3.87 -5.40 6.13
C VAL A 347 4.27 -4.95 7.53
N ALA A 348 3.33 -4.94 8.49
CA ALA A 348 3.56 -4.48 9.86
C ALA A 348 4.73 -5.19 10.58
N PRO A 349 4.93 -6.52 10.47
CA PRO A 349 6.10 -7.17 11.05
C PRO A 349 7.43 -6.61 10.53
N TYR A 350 7.52 -6.35 9.23
CA TYR A 350 8.73 -5.81 8.62
C TYR A 350 8.93 -4.33 8.98
N LEU A 351 7.86 -3.55 9.09
CA LEU A 351 7.94 -2.17 9.58
C LEU A 351 8.42 -2.11 11.04
N ALA A 352 7.97 -3.02 11.91
CA ALA A 352 8.46 -3.10 13.28
C ALA A 352 9.96 -3.49 13.37
N ALA A 353 10.43 -4.28 12.40
CA ALA A 353 11.78 -4.86 12.40
C ALA A 353 12.90 -3.93 11.91
N ILE A 354 12.54 -2.90 11.13
CA ILE A 354 13.51 -2.05 10.43
C ILE A 354 13.81 -0.79 11.26
N ASP A 355 14.82 -0.03 10.82
CA ASP A 355 15.22 1.22 11.48
C ASP A 355 15.05 2.44 10.57
N VAL A 356 15.04 2.22 9.25
CA VAL A 356 14.91 3.25 8.23
C VAL A 356 14.19 2.66 7.02
N LEU A 357 13.12 3.31 6.58
CA LEU A 357 12.49 2.99 5.29
C LEU A 357 13.22 3.73 4.16
N VAL A 358 13.52 3.02 3.08
CA VAL A 358 14.05 3.55 1.83
C VAL A 358 12.96 3.52 0.76
N GLN A 359 12.33 4.66 0.50
CA GLN A 359 11.36 4.87 -0.57
C GLN A 359 12.09 5.32 -1.85
N ASN A 360 12.55 4.37 -2.65
CA ASN A 360 13.42 4.65 -3.80
C ASN A 360 12.73 4.59 -5.17
N SER A 361 11.45 4.98 -5.27
CA SER A 361 10.75 4.99 -6.56
C SER A 361 11.40 5.95 -7.56
N GLN A 362 11.67 5.45 -8.77
CA GLN A 362 12.49 6.10 -9.80
C GLN A 362 11.66 6.78 -10.89
N ALA A 363 12.36 7.43 -11.83
CA ALA A 363 11.78 8.17 -12.94
C ALA A 363 10.83 9.29 -12.49
N ARG A 364 9.52 9.02 -12.47
CA ARG A 364 8.50 9.99 -12.04
C ARG A 364 8.21 9.93 -10.55
N GLY A 365 8.73 8.91 -9.86
CA GLY A 365 8.48 8.68 -8.44
C GLY A 365 7.26 7.80 -8.19
N GLU A 366 6.82 7.82 -6.95
CA GLU A 366 5.60 7.13 -6.50
C GLU A 366 4.38 8.04 -6.70
N CYS A 367 3.19 7.48 -6.94
CA CYS A 367 1.97 8.30 -7.06
C CYS A 367 1.71 9.06 -5.74
N PHE A 368 1.60 8.31 -4.64
CA PHE A 368 1.54 8.85 -3.29
C PHE A 368 2.63 8.22 -2.42
N GLY A 369 2.51 6.92 -2.16
CA GLY A 369 3.46 6.15 -1.37
C GLY A 369 2.89 5.75 -0.03
N ARG A 370 1.90 4.84 -0.05
CA ARG A 370 1.26 4.31 1.15
C ARG A 370 2.27 3.76 2.15
N ILE A 371 3.21 2.93 1.71
CA ILE A 371 4.26 2.38 2.57
C ILE A 371 5.08 3.46 3.31
N THR A 372 5.18 4.66 2.73
CA THR A 372 5.86 5.80 3.36
C THR A 372 5.11 6.28 4.60
N ILE A 373 3.78 6.47 4.50
CA ILE A 373 2.97 6.85 5.67
C ILE A 373 2.83 5.70 6.67
N GLU A 374 2.84 4.45 6.21
CA GLU A 374 2.85 3.27 7.07
C GLU A 374 4.14 3.22 7.90
N ALA A 375 5.32 3.40 7.28
CA ALA A 375 6.59 3.46 8.02
C ALA A 375 6.66 4.63 9.01
N MET A 376 6.14 5.79 8.63
CA MET A 376 6.06 6.94 9.54
C MET A 376 5.17 6.65 10.75
N ALA A 377 4.11 5.83 10.62
CA ALA A 377 3.33 5.38 11.78
C ALA A 377 4.15 4.54 12.76
N PHE A 378 5.08 3.73 12.25
CA PHE A 378 6.05 2.97 13.07
C PHE A 378 7.22 3.82 13.59
N GLN A 379 7.11 5.15 13.51
CA GLN A 379 8.15 6.10 13.92
C GLN A 379 9.48 5.87 13.20
N LEU A 380 9.42 5.50 11.92
CA LEU A 380 10.61 5.31 11.09
C LEU A 380 10.90 6.57 10.26
N PRO A 381 12.15 7.06 10.25
CA PRO A 381 12.55 8.05 9.26
C PRO A 381 12.56 7.44 7.85
N VAL A 382 12.29 8.29 6.87
CA VAL A 382 12.24 7.88 5.46
C VAL A 382 13.40 8.49 4.68
N LEU A 383 14.13 7.66 3.94
CA LEU A 383 15.03 8.08 2.85
C LEU A 383 14.26 7.98 1.54
N GLY A 384 13.87 9.12 0.96
CA GLY A 384 12.93 9.17 -0.16
C GLY A 384 13.51 9.80 -1.42
N THR A 385 13.13 9.33 -2.60
CA THR A 385 13.39 10.09 -3.82
C THR A 385 12.61 11.40 -3.83
N ALA A 386 13.24 12.49 -4.29
CA ALA A 386 12.66 13.81 -4.44
C ALA A 386 11.75 13.89 -5.69
N ALA A 387 10.80 12.97 -5.82
CA ALA A 387 9.89 12.86 -6.95
C ALA A 387 8.53 12.27 -6.57
N GLY A 388 7.51 12.57 -7.37
CA GLY A 388 6.15 12.06 -7.17
C GLY A 388 5.54 12.51 -5.83
N GLY A 389 4.60 11.74 -5.31
CA GLY A 389 3.95 12.01 -4.03
C GLY A 389 4.86 11.88 -2.80
N THR A 390 6.06 11.32 -2.94
CA THR A 390 7.04 11.22 -1.85
C THR A 390 7.36 12.60 -1.24
N THR A 391 7.41 13.65 -2.07
CA THR A 391 7.72 15.03 -1.62
C THR A 391 6.58 15.69 -0.86
N GLU A 392 5.35 15.17 -0.98
CA GLU A 392 4.18 15.66 -0.24
C GLU A 392 4.12 15.04 1.17
N ILE A 393 4.66 13.82 1.30
CA ILE A 393 4.69 13.05 2.54
C ILE A 393 5.93 13.42 3.37
N VAL A 394 7.12 13.32 2.78
CA VAL A 394 8.41 13.46 3.46
C VAL A 394 8.86 14.92 3.49
N VAL A 395 9.00 15.49 4.69
CA VAL A 395 9.55 16.82 4.89
C VAL A 395 11.07 16.69 5.06
N ASN A 396 11.82 17.08 4.02
CA ASN A 396 13.27 16.96 3.98
C ASN A 396 13.94 17.61 5.20
N GLY A 397 14.84 16.87 5.86
CA GLY A 397 15.54 17.30 7.06
C GLY A 397 14.71 17.21 8.36
N SER A 398 13.41 16.97 8.28
CA SER A 398 12.49 16.93 9.43
C SER A 398 11.92 15.55 9.69
N THR A 399 11.24 14.92 8.73
CA THR A 399 10.67 13.57 8.87
C THR A 399 11.47 12.50 8.12
N GLY A 400 12.51 12.91 7.40
CA GLY A 400 13.30 12.08 6.52
C GLY A 400 14.28 12.91 5.71
N LEU A 401 14.98 12.27 4.76
CA LEU A 401 15.93 12.92 3.87
C LEU A 401 15.59 12.56 2.43
N LEU A 402 15.57 13.59 1.57
CA LEU A 402 15.30 13.42 0.15
C LEU A 402 16.59 13.36 -0.67
N HIS A 403 16.60 12.53 -1.71
CA HIS A 403 17.69 12.43 -2.69
C HIS A 403 17.16 12.46 -4.15
N PRO A 404 17.99 12.85 -5.13
CA PRO A 404 17.60 12.84 -6.54
C PRO A 404 17.20 11.45 -7.07
N VAL A 405 16.44 11.41 -8.16
CA VAL A 405 16.17 10.17 -8.90
C VAL A 405 17.35 9.76 -9.78
N GLY A 406 17.38 8.49 -10.18
CA GLY A 406 18.38 7.96 -11.10
C GLY A 406 19.76 7.79 -10.47
N LYS A 407 20.78 7.63 -11.31
CA LYS A 407 22.16 7.37 -10.87
C LYS A 407 22.73 8.50 -10.02
N GLU A 408 22.33 9.73 -10.29
CA GLU A 408 22.72 10.92 -9.50
C GLU A 408 22.24 10.84 -8.05
N GLY A 409 21.21 10.04 -7.78
CA GLY A 409 20.69 9.79 -6.44
C GLY A 409 21.52 8.83 -5.60
N VAL A 410 22.43 8.05 -6.19
CA VAL A 410 23.16 6.96 -5.50
C VAL A 410 24.05 7.50 -4.38
N THR A 411 24.97 8.41 -4.72
CA THR A 411 25.88 9.01 -3.72
C THR A 411 25.13 9.82 -2.64
N PRO A 412 24.12 10.65 -2.97
CA PRO A 412 23.28 11.30 -1.95
C PRO A 412 22.56 10.30 -1.02
N LEU A 413 21.99 9.21 -1.56
CA LEU A 413 21.36 8.17 -0.75
C LEU A 413 22.39 7.47 0.14
N ALA A 414 23.57 7.14 -0.38
CA ALA A 414 24.66 6.56 0.40
C ALA A 414 25.06 7.47 1.59
N LYS A 415 25.22 8.77 1.35
CA LYS A 415 25.50 9.76 2.40
C LYS A 415 24.37 9.84 3.42
N ASN A 416 23.12 9.76 2.98
CA ASN A 416 21.96 9.74 3.89
C ASN A 416 21.92 8.47 4.76
N ILE A 417 22.26 7.31 4.20
CA ILE A 417 22.42 6.05 4.95
C ILE A 417 23.48 6.22 6.05
N VAL A 418 24.68 6.71 5.69
CA VAL A 418 25.76 6.97 6.66
C VAL A 418 25.30 7.96 7.74
N ARG A 419 24.61 9.03 7.36
CA ARG A 419 24.12 10.06 8.29
C ARG A 419 23.14 9.49 9.32
N LEU A 420 22.20 8.65 8.89
CA LEU A 420 21.25 8.02 9.81
C LEU A 420 21.87 6.87 10.60
N ALA A 421 22.90 6.20 10.09
CA ALA A 421 23.64 5.17 10.81
C ALA A 421 24.47 5.76 11.97
N THR A 422 25.11 6.92 11.73
CA THR A 422 26.00 7.59 12.69
C THR A 422 25.28 8.44 13.74
N HIS A 423 24.05 8.90 13.48
CA HIS A 423 23.34 9.82 14.37
C HIS A 423 22.00 9.23 14.84
N VAL A 424 22.04 8.41 15.91
CA VAL A 424 20.85 7.78 16.49
C VAL A 424 19.76 8.78 16.88
N GLU A 425 20.12 9.87 17.58
CA GLU A 425 19.16 10.90 18.01
C GLU A 425 18.42 11.54 16.83
N ARG A 426 19.15 11.80 15.73
CA ARG A 426 18.54 12.34 14.50
C ARG A 426 17.58 11.35 13.88
N ARG A 427 17.97 10.07 13.82
CA ARG A 427 17.14 8.97 13.28
C ARG A 427 15.82 8.86 14.05
N LEU A 428 15.88 8.81 15.38
CA LEU A 428 14.71 8.73 16.26
C LEU A 428 13.84 10.00 16.18
N THR A 429 14.46 11.18 16.21
CA THR A 429 13.73 12.46 16.11
C THR A 429 12.96 12.57 14.79
N MET A 430 13.58 12.19 13.67
CA MET A 430 12.91 12.20 12.37
C MET A 430 11.73 11.23 12.31
N GLY A 431 11.91 10.04 12.87
CA GLY A 431 10.84 9.05 12.99
C GLY A 431 9.64 9.56 13.79
N LYS A 432 9.88 10.14 14.96
CA LYS A 432 8.84 10.74 15.80
C LYS A 432 8.07 11.86 15.08
N LYS A 433 8.79 12.78 14.44
CA LYS A 433 8.16 13.85 13.63
C LYS A 433 7.33 13.29 12.48
N GLY A 434 7.77 12.17 11.89
CA GLY A 434 7.01 11.49 10.86
C GLY A 434 5.68 10.93 11.39
N TYR A 435 5.71 10.29 12.55
CA TYR A 435 4.53 9.79 13.23
C TYR A 435 3.53 10.91 13.58
N GLU A 436 4.01 12.02 14.15
CA GLU A 436 3.17 13.20 14.45
C GLU A 436 2.45 13.71 13.19
N ARG A 437 3.18 13.85 12.09
CA ARG A 437 2.63 14.27 10.80
C ARG A 437 1.55 13.31 10.27
N VAL A 438 1.72 12.00 10.45
CA VAL A 438 0.71 11.00 10.04
C VAL A 438 -0.58 11.21 10.83
N LYS A 439 -0.50 11.37 12.15
CA LYS A 439 -1.67 11.62 13.02
C LYS A 439 -2.43 12.88 12.66
N GLU A 440 -1.71 13.89 12.17
CA GLU A 440 -2.28 15.17 11.76
C GLU A 440 -2.90 15.15 10.36
N ARG A 441 -2.37 14.34 9.41
CA ARG A 441 -2.71 14.51 7.99
C ARG A 441 -3.06 13.24 7.21
N PHE A 442 -2.59 12.08 7.67
CA PHE A 442 -2.60 10.82 6.90
C PHE A 442 -3.22 9.64 7.66
N MET A 443 -4.12 9.90 8.59
CA MET A 443 -5.07 8.90 9.11
C MET A 443 -6.23 8.64 8.14
N GLU A 444 -6.82 7.44 8.17
CA GLU A 444 -8.01 7.04 7.40
C GLU A 444 -9.15 8.07 7.50
N ARG A 445 -9.40 8.63 8.70
CA ARG A 445 -10.40 9.69 8.88
C ARG A 445 -10.17 10.89 7.96
N HIS A 446 -8.93 11.31 7.71
CA HIS A 446 -8.66 12.45 6.83
C HIS A 446 -8.92 12.10 5.37
N MET A 447 -8.57 10.87 4.98
CA MET A 447 -8.91 10.33 3.66
C MET A 447 -10.44 10.30 3.48
N ALA A 448 -11.20 9.77 4.44
CA ALA A 448 -12.66 9.72 4.40
C ALA A 448 -13.30 11.11 4.26
N HIS A 449 -12.80 12.13 4.97
CA HIS A 449 -13.28 13.52 4.82
C HIS A 449 -13.01 14.09 3.42
N ARG A 450 -11.81 13.85 2.85
CA ARG A 450 -11.48 14.30 1.48
C ARG A 450 -12.35 13.60 0.45
N ILE A 451 -12.51 12.28 0.57
CA ILE A 451 -13.41 11.49 -0.29
C ILE A 451 -14.83 12.02 -0.21
N ALA A 452 -15.36 12.22 1.00
CA ALA A 452 -16.71 12.75 1.20
C ALA A 452 -16.94 14.09 0.49
N SER A 453 -15.97 15.00 0.53
CA SER A 453 -16.04 16.27 -0.21
C SER A 453 -16.19 16.03 -1.71
N VAL A 454 -15.35 15.17 -2.29
CA VAL A 454 -15.39 14.86 -3.72
C VAL A 454 -16.71 14.19 -4.11
N LEU A 455 -17.16 13.20 -3.34
CA LEU A 455 -18.39 12.48 -3.62
C LEU A 455 -19.61 13.42 -3.60
N LYS A 456 -19.68 14.38 -2.66
CA LYS A 456 -20.75 15.40 -2.62
C LYS A 456 -20.79 16.24 -3.90
N GLU A 457 -19.63 16.75 -4.33
CA GLU A 457 -19.54 17.56 -5.54
C GLU A 457 -19.91 16.78 -6.80
N VAL A 458 -19.46 15.53 -6.91
CA VAL A 458 -19.80 14.64 -8.05
C VAL A 458 -21.29 14.34 -8.09
N LEU A 459 -21.92 14.00 -6.96
CA LEU A 459 -23.36 13.75 -6.90
C LEU A 459 -24.19 15.00 -7.26
N GLN A 460 -23.72 16.19 -6.87
CA GLN A 460 -24.37 17.45 -7.25
C GLN A 460 -24.29 17.68 -8.77
N LYS A 461 -23.12 17.46 -9.38
CA LYS A 461 -22.92 17.59 -10.84
C LYS A 461 -23.76 16.61 -11.65
N ALA A 462 -23.82 15.35 -11.19
CA ALA A 462 -24.62 14.32 -11.84
C ALA A 462 -26.12 14.69 -11.87
N LYS A 463 -26.62 15.40 -10.83
CA LYS A 463 -28.00 15.91 -10.81
C LYS A 463 -28.21 17.11 -11.72
N SER A 464 -27.22 18.00 -11.87
CA SER A 464 -27.37 19.21 -12.68
C SER A 464 -27.24 18.96 -14.18
N ASN A 465 -26.52 17.91 -14.61
CA ASN A 465 -26.33 17.56 -16.02
C ASN A 465 -26.79 16.11 -16.34
N PRO A 466 -28.10 15.82 -16.33
CA PRO A 466 -28.59 14.47 -16.66
C PRO A 466 -28.46 14.09 -18.14
N HIS A 467 -28.19 15.03 -19.05
CA HIS A 467 -28.26 14.83 -20.51
C HIS A 467 -27.15 15.53 -21.34
N SER A 468 -25.96 15.75 -20.79
CA SER A 468 -24.83 16.32 -21.56
C SER A 468 -24.05 15.26 -22.33
#